data_AF-A0A653DEL6-F1
#
_entry.id   AF-A0A653DEL6-F1
#
_cell.length_a   1.000
_cell.length_b   1.000
_cell.length_c   1.000
_cell.angle_alpha   90.00
_cell.angle_beta   90.00
_cell.angle_gamma   90.00
#
_symmetry.space_group_name_H-M   'P 1'
#
loop_
_entity.id
_entity.type
_entity.pdbx_description
1 polymer ?
#
loop_
_entity_poly.entity_id
_entity_poly.type
_entity_poly.pdbx_seq_one_letter_code
_entity_poly.pdbx_strand_id
1 'polypeptide(L)'
;MIREELRELSAGERSLTAAAPAFPDRHSGVVAKPYPYNGKTSWDIYYMQFENIARMNNWSNEEKACVLTSMLRDSAAAILENLCASDLRDYDKITSALKLRFGDAHLTELL
;
A
#
# COMPACT_ATOMS: atom_id res chain seq x y z
N MET A 1 -34.40 55.50 40.10
CA MET A 1 -33.20 55.68 39.24
C MET A 1 -32.06 55.15 40.11
N ILE A 2 -31.52 53.94 39.97
CA ILE A 2 -30.82 53.29 38.84
C ILE A 2 -30.90 51.76 39.11
N ARG A 3 -31.74 50.98 38.39
CA ARG A 3 -31.39 49.87 37.47
C ARG A 3 -29.94 49.33 37.60
N GLU A 4 -29.75 48.11 38.10
CA GLU A 4 -29.66 46.86 37.31
C GLU A 4 -28.17 46.49 37.13
N GLU A 5 -27.74 45.33 37.63
CA GLU A 5 -26.63 44.55 37.06
C GLU A 5 -26.78 43.11 37.58
N LEU A 6 -27.20 42.24 36.67
CA LEU A 6 -27.67 40.87 36.88
C LEU A 6 -26.84 40.00 35.93
N ARG A 7 -26.13 39.00 36.47
CA ARG A 7 -25.43 37.92 35.73
C ARG A 7 -24.32 38.42 34.78
N GLU A 8 -23.23 37.70 34.54
CA GLU A 8 -23.17 36.43 33.84
C GLU A 8 -21.85 35.70 34.15
N LEU A 9 -21.95 34.48 34.69
CA LEU A 9 -20.87 33.49 34.65
C LEU A 9 -20.89 32.88 33.24
N SER A 10 -20.10 33.43 32.33
CA SER A 10 -19.87 32.81 31.02
C SER A 10 -18.80 31.74 31.15
N ALA A 11 -19.24 30.48 31.26
CA ALA A 11 -18.40 29.31 31.09
C ALA A 11 -17.93 29.27 29.63
N GLY A 12 -16.68 29.68 29.40
CA GLY A 12 -16.02 29.58 28.10
C GLY A 12 -15.69 28.13 27.76
N GLU A 13 -16.67 27.39 27.27
CA GLU A 13 -16.46 26.11 26.59
C GLU A 13 -15.74 26.38 25.26
N ARG A 14 -14.39 26.35 25.28
CA ARG A 14 -13.61 26.30 24.04
C ARG A 14 -13.77 24.90 23.43
N SER A 15 -14.78 24.79 22.58
CA SER A 15 -15.02 23.67 21.70
C SER A 15 -13.78 23.40 20.84
N LEU A 16 -13.07 22.30 21.13
CA LEU A 16 -11.98 21.79 20.30
C LEU A 16 -12.59 20.99 19.17
N THR A 17 -13.14 21.65 18.15
CA THR A 17 -13.49 20.97 16.91
C THR A 17 -12.20 20.67 16.15
N ALA A 18 -11.57 19.54 16.45
CA ALA A 18 -10.59 18.95 15.55
C ALA A 18 -11.35 18.61 14.26
N ALA A 19 -11.21 19.45 13.23
CA ALA A 19 -11.69 19.13 11.90
C ALA A 19 -10.98 17.83 11.49
N ALA A 20 -11.73 16.74 11.37
CA ALA A 20 -11.21 15.51 10.80
C ALA A 20 -10.55 15.88 9.45
N PRO A 21 -9.31 15.42 9.18
CA PRO A 21 -8.70 15.75 7.91
C PRO A 21 -9.60 15.20 6.83
N ALA A 22 -9.92 16.03 5.84
CA ALA A 22 -10.63 15.61 4.64
C ALA A 22 -9.69 14.73 3.80
N PHE A 23 -9.39 13.54 4.29
CA PHE A 23 -8.84 12.50 3.45
C PHE A 23 -9.96 12.11 2.50
N PRO A 24 -9.78 12.23 1.18
CA PRO A 24 -10.73 11.63 0.26
C PRO A 24 -10.84 10.16 0.65
N ASP A 25 -12.06 9.69 0.87
CA ASP A 25 -12.33 8.29 1.14
C ASP A 25 -11.87 7.48 -0.08
N ARG A 26 -10.60 7.08 -0.08
CA ARG A 26 -9.94 6.34 -1.16
C ARG A 26 -10.57 4.96 -1.37
N HIS A 27 -11.52 4.57 -0.52
CA HIS A 27 -12.15 3.25 -0.49
C HIS A 27 -13.61 3.26 -0.96
N SER A 28 -14.17 4.40 -1.37
CA SER A 28 -15.53 4.48 -1.93
C SER A 28 -15.65 3.93 -3.37
N GLY A 29 -14.51 3.66 -4.03
CA GLY A 29 -14.45 3.05 -5.37
C GLY A 29 -14.07 1.57 -5.35
N VAL A 30 -14.54 0.79 -6.33
CA VAL A 30 -14.13 -0.60 -6.54
C VAL A 30 -12.60 -0.67 -6.70
N VAL A 31 -11.91 -1.29 -5.73
CA VAL A 31 -10.45 -1.47 -5.76
C VAL A 31 -10.11 -2.69 -6.61
N ALA A 32 -9.30 -2.51 -7.66
CA ALA A 32 -8.84 -3.62 -8.49
C ALA A 32 -7.88 -4.52 -7.69
N LYS A 33 -8.03 -5.83 -7.78
CA LYS A 33 -7.20 -6.79 -7.03
C LYS A 33 -6.15 -7.45 -7.93
N PRO A 34 -4.87 -7.51 -7.54
CA PRO A 34 -3.86 -8.26 -8.29
C PRO A 34 -4.13 -9.75 -8.26
N TYR A 35 -3.48 -10.48 -9.16
CA TYR A 35 -3.47 -11.94 -9.16
C TYR A 35 -2.38 -12.49 -8.24
N PRO A 36 -2.51 -13.70 -7.69
CA PRO A 36 -1.42 -14.33 -6.95
C PRO A 36 -0.24 -14.65 -7.87
N TYR A 37 0.99 -14.51 -7.36
CA TYR A 37 2.20 -14.88 -8.07
C TYR A 37 2.88 -16.09 -7.43
N ASN A 38 3.06 -17.16 -8.19
CA ASN A 38 3.67 -18.41 -7.74
C ASN A 38 5.04 -18.68 -8.38
N GLY A 39 5.62 -17.71 -9.10
CA GLY A 39 6.93 -17.87 -9.73
C GLY A 39 6.94 -18.67 -11.03
N LYS A 40 5.79 -19.14 -11.55
CA LYS A 40 5.72 -19.92 -12.80
C LYS A 40 5.52 -19.05 -14.05
N THR A 41 4.83 -17.92 -13.91
CA THR A 41 4.67 -16.95 -14.99
C THR A 41 5.87 -16.01 -15.04
N SER A 42 6.12 -15.42 -16.21
CA SER A 42 7.16 -14.39 -16.38
C SER A 42 6.96 -13.28 -15.34
N TRP A 43 8.02 -13.00 -14.59
CA TRP A 43 8.03 -11.92 -13.60
C TRP A 43 7.70 -10.57 -14.22
N ASP A 44 8.25 -10.24 -15.40
CA ASP A 44 8.03 -8.95 -16.05
C ASP A 44 6.56 -8.74 -16.44
N ILE A 45 5.89 -9.79 -16.93
CA ILE A 45 4.46 -9.75 -17.26
C ILE A 45 3.64 -9.49 -15.99
N TYR A 46 3.91 -10.26 -14.92
CA TYR A 46 3.22 -10.09 -13.65
C TYR A 46 3.44 -8.69 -13.06
N TYR A 47 4.68 -8.22 -13.04
CA TYR A 47 5.07 -6.92 -12.52
C TYR A 47 4.36 -5.78 -13.26
N MET A 48 4.28 -5.83 -14.59
CA MET A 48 3.55 -4.86 -15.39
C MET A 48 2.05 -4.82 -15.03
N GLN A 49 1.41 -5.97 -14.87
CA GLN A 49 -0.01 -6.05 -14.47
C GLN A 49 -0.23 -5.49 -13.05
N PHE A 50 0.65 -5.86 -12.12
CA PHE A 50 0.62 -5.36 -10.75
C PHE A 50 0.75 -3.83 -10.69
N GLU A 51 1.74 -3.26 -11.40
CA GLU A 51 1.94 -1.81 -11.47
C GLU A 51 0.74 -1.08 -12.08
N ASN A 52 0.06 -1.68 -13.06
CA ASN A 52 -1.16 -1.10 -13.62
C ASN A 52 -2.28 -1.01 -12.59
N ILE A 53 -2.50 -2.09 -11.83
CA ILE A 53 -3.50 -2.13 -10.76
C ILE A 53 -3.13 -1.15 -9.65
N ALA A 54 -1.86 -1.09 -9.26
CA ALA A 54 -1.38 -0.17 -8.23
C ALA A 54 -1.61 1.29 -8.62
N ARG A 55 -1.39 1.63 -9.89
CA ARG A 55 -1.67 2.97 -10.44
C ARG A 55 -3.16 3.28 -10.44
N MET A 56 -4.01 2.33 -10.87
CA MET A 56 -5.46 2.51 -10.85
C MET A 56 -5.99 2.75 -9.44
N ASN A 57 -5.38 2.10 -8.45
CA ASN A 57 -5.76 2.21 -7.05
C ASN A 57 -5.02 3.32 -6.29
N ASN A 58 -4.14 4.08 -6.95
CA ASN A 58 -3.29 5.11 -6.33
C ASN A 58 -2.49 4.63 -5.10
N TRP A 59 -1.95 3.41 -5.17
CA TRP A 59 -1.15 2.85 -4.06
C TRP A 59 0.19 3.56 -3.92
N SER A 60 0.53 3.88 -2.67
CA SER A 60 1.87 4.25 -2.23
C SER A 60 2.84 3.05 -2.33
N ASN A 61 4.16 3.31 -2.30
CA ASN A 61 5.16 2.24 -2.31
C ASN A 61 5.01 1.27 -1.14
N GLU A 62 4.61 1.76 0.03
CA GLU A 62 4.38 0.90 1.19
C GLU A 62 3.16 -0.01 0.99
N GLU A 63 2.05 0.52 0.45
CA GLU A 63 0.88 -0.29 0.09
C GLU A 63 1.22 -1.31 -1.00
N LYS A 64 2.00 -0.92 -2.01
CA LYS A 64 2.50 -1.83 -3.03
C LYS A 64 3.31 -2.97 -2.42
N ALA A 65 4.24 -2.68 -1.50
CA ALA A 65 5.03 -3.70 -0.81
C ALA A 65 4.13 -4.67 -0.01
N CYS A 66 3.20 -4.14 0.78
CA CYS A 66 2.27 -4.94 1.58
C CYS A 66 1.38 -5.84 0.71
N VAL A 67 0.80 -5.30 -0.36
CA VAL A 67 -0.03 -6.08 -1.26
C VAL A 67 0.82 -7.10 -2.02
N LEU A 68 1.96 -6.70 -2.59
CA LEU A 68 2.82 -7.60 -3.37
C LEU A 68 3.23 -8.82 -2.54
N THR A 69 3.75 -8.60 -1.32
CA THR A 69 4.12 -9.69 -0.40
C THR A 69 2.93 -10.59 -0.07
N SER A 70 1.74 -10.02 0.14
CA SER A 70 0.50 -10.76 0.39
C SER A 70 0.00 -11.57 -0.82
N MET A 71 0.45 -11.27 -2.03
CA MET A 71 0.07 -11.97 -3.26
C MET A 71 1.08 -13.08 -3.65
N LEU A 72 2.24 -13.17 -3.01
CA LEU A 72 3.22 -14.23 -3.28
C LEU A 72 2.73 -15.59 -2.76
N ARG A 73 2.93 -16.63 -3.56
CA ARG A 73 2.56 -18.02 -3.25
C ARG A 73 3.71 -18.95 -3.59
N ASP A 74 3.70 -20.14 -3.01
CA ASP A 74 4.62 -21.24 -3.33
C ASP A 74 6.10 -20.79 -3.40
N SER A 75 6.80 -21.09 -4.50
CA SER A 75 8.21 -20.75 -4.69
C SER A 75 8.50 -19.25 -4.65
N ALA A 76 7.53 -18.41 -5.02
CA ALA A 76 7.68 -16.97 -4.92
C ALA A 76 7.58 -16.49 -3.46
N ALA A 77 6.75 -17.10 -2.62
CA ALA A 77 6.68 -16.77 -1.20
C ALA A 77 7.98 -17.10 -0.45
N ALA A 78 8.75 -18.10 -0.92
CA ALA A 78 10.03 -18.48 -0.32
C ALA A 78 11.09 -17.37 -0.34
N ILE A 79 10.94 -16.30 -1.14
CA ILE A 79 11.86 -15.16 -1.04
C ILE A 79 11.71 -14.39 0.27
N LEU A 80 10.53 -14.45 0.88
CA LEU A 80 10.21 -13.70 2.10
C LEU A 80 11.00 -14.20 3.30
N GLU A 81 11.41 -15.47 3.29
CA GLU A 81 12.27 -16.08 4.33
C GLU A 81 13.66 -15.44 4.38
N ASN A 82 14.12 -14.86 3.26
CA ASN A 82 15.44 -14.25 3.14
C ASN A 82 15.44 -12.74 3.40
N LEU A 83 14.28 -12.13 3.67
CA LEU A 83 14.11 -10.69 3.85
C LEU A 83 13.83 -10.35 5.31
N CYS A 84 14.41 -9.26 5.81
CA CYS A 84 14.07 -8.77 7.14
C CYS A 84 12.82 -7.88 7.12
N ALA A 85 12.22 -7.60 8.29
CA ALA A 85 10.97 -6.84 8.38
C ALA A 85 11.04 -5.44 7.72
N SER A 86 12.20 -4.78 7.74
CA SER A 86 12.39 -3.51 7.04
C SER A 86 12.43 -3.68 5.52
N ASP A 87 12.93 -4.81 5.02
CA ASP A 87 12.96 -5.08 3.58
C ASP A 87 11.57 -5.43 3.04
N LEU A 88 10.71 -6.03 3.87
CA LEU A 88 9.32 -6.33 3.51
C LEU A 88 8.42 -5.10 3.36
N ARG A 89 8.87 -3.92 3.81
CA ARG A 89 8.19 -2.64 3.59
C ARG A 89 8.81 -1.86 2.41
N ASP A 90 9.92 -2.34 1.88
CA ASP A 90 10.67 -1.71 0.80
C ASP A 90 10.32 -2.38 -0.54
N TYR A 91 9.49 -1.68 -1.31
CA TYR A 91 9.01 -2.17 -2.60
C TYR A 91 10.14 -2.50 -3.58
N ASP A 92 11.20 -1.69 -3.60
CA ASP A 92 12.31 -1.85 -4.53
C ASP A 92 13.14 -3.08 -4.18
N LYS A 93 13.33 -3.36 -2.87
CA LYS A 93 14.01 -4.57 -2.43
C LYS A 93 13.24 -5.84 -2.78
N ILE A 94 11.93 -5.86 -2.53
CA ILE A 94 11.08 -7.01 -2.84
C ILE A 94 11.08 -7.29 -4.35
N THR A 95 10.89 -6.26 -5.16
CA THR A 95 10.84 -6.40 -6.63
C THR A 95 12.19 -6.79 -7.21
N SER A 96 13.30 -6.28 -6.65
CA SER A 96 14.65 -6.68 -7.04
C SER A 96 14.92 -8.16 -6.72
N ALA A 97 14.50 -8.63 -5.54
CA ALA A 97 14.63 -10.04 -5.16
C ALA A 97 13.78 -10.96 -6.07
N LEU A 98 12.56 -10.55 -6.41
CA LEU A 98 11.71 -11.28 -7.35
C LEU A 98 12.31 -11.32 -8.76
N LYS A 99 12.83 -10.18 -9.25
CA LYS A 99 13.48 -10.09 -10.55
C LYS A 99 14.74 -10.94 -10.62
N LEU A 100 15.55 -10.94 -9.56
CA LEU A 100 16.76 -11.77 -9.51
C LEU A 100 16.43 -13.27 -9.59
N ARG A 101 15.33 -13.70 -8.98
CA ARG A 101 14.95 -15.12 -8.91
C ARG A 101 14.11 -15.60 -10.10
N PHE A 102 13.24 -14.75 -10.63
CA PHE A 102 12.22 -15.12 -11.63
C PHE A 102 12.22 -14.24 -12.89
N GLY A 103 13.06 -13.20 -12.94
CA GLY A 103 13.15 -12.27 -14.07
C GLY A 103 13.80 -12.88 -15.31
N ASP A 104 14.55 -13.97 -15.16
CA ASP A 104 15.38 -14.49 -16.24
C ASP A 104 14.69 -15.54 -17.14
N ALA A 105 13.41 -15.33 -17.41
CA ALA A 105 12.60 -16.25 -18.22
C ALA A 105 12.94 -16.22 -19.73
N HIS A 106 13.87 -15.37 -20.18
CA HIS A 106 14.26 -15.24 -21.59
C HIS A 106 15.67 -15.77 -21.92
N LEU A 107 16.46 -16.26 -20.95
CA LEU A 107 17.84 -16.70 -21.23
C LEU A 107 17.99 -18.20 -21.60
N THR A 108 16.91 -18.99 -21.65
CA THR A 108 16.99 -20.46 -21.89
C THR A 108 16.44 -20.93 -23.24
N GLU A 109 16.27 -20.05 -24.23
CA GLU A 109 15.92 -20.44 -25.62
C GLU A 109 17.09 -20.26 -26.63
N LEU A 110 18.30 -19.94 -26.16
CA LEU A 110 19.49 -19.69 -27.01
C LEU A 110 20.74 -20.51 -26.64
N LEU A 111 20.59 -21.72 -26.08
CA LEU A 111 21.66 -22.72 -25.98
C LEU A 111 21.18 -24.05 -26.57
#